data_AF-A0A6B9MQ68-F1
#
_entry.id   AF-A0A6B9MQ68-F1
#
_cell.length_a   1.000
_cell.length_b   1.000
_cell.length_c   1.000
_cell.angle_alpha   90.00
_cell.angle_beta   90.00
_cell.angle_gamma   90.00
#
_symmetry.space_group_name_H-M   'P 1'
#
loop_
_entity.id
_entity.type
_entity.pdbx_description
1 polymer ?
#
loop_
_entity_poly.entity_id
_entity_poly.type
_entity_poly.pdbx_seq_one_letter_code
_entity_poly.pdbx_strand_id
1 'polypeptide(L)'
;PEHTAGPQDLECLFDVFMDVVKTYPTSQINVKDMLTRKLKYNGKPVAPTMPKKVLLIGSGGLSIGQAGEFDYSGSQAIKALKEDNIQTVLINPNIATVQTSKGLADKVYFLPLVPKYVEQVIRSERPGGVLLTFGGQTGLNCGVELERLGVFEKYGCKILGTPIQAIIDTEDRKVFSEEIAKIGEKVAPSMAAHSVQEALEAAEQLSYPVMARAAFSLGGLGSGFANNKEELKALAVQALAHSSQLIIDKSLKGWKEVEYEVVRDAYDNCITVCNME
;
A
#
# COMPACT_ATOMS: atom_id res chain seq x y z
N PRO A 1 13.46 18.44 20.35
CA PRO A 1 13.06 17.19 21.07
C PRO A 1 11.86 17.40 22.00
N GLU A 2 11.70 18.60 22.54
CA GLU A 2 10.63 19.09 23.40
C GLU A 2 9.27 19.33 22.72
N HIS A 3 9.24 19.28 21.39
CA HIS A 3 8.06 19.39 20.53
C HIS A 3 7.12 20.57 20.88
N THR A 4 7.39 21.73 20.28
CA THR A 4 6.45 22.87 20.21
C THR A 4 6.14 23.16 18.74
N ALA A 5 5.09 22.53 18.20
CA ALA A 5 4.69 22.59 16.79
C ALA A 5 5.66 21.94 15.77
N GLY A 6 6.56 21.05 16.21
CA GLY A 6 7.47 20.26 15.35
C GLY A 6 7.30 18.74 15.51
N PRO A 7 7.89 17.92 14.63
CA PRO A 7 7.73 16.46 14.61
C PRO A 7 8.23 15.80 15.90
N GLN A 8 7.60 14.69 16.30
CA GLN A 8 7.82 14.01 17.60
C GLN A 8 9.00 13.01 17.62
N ASP A 9 9.77 12.93 16.52
CA ASP A 9 10.69 11.82 16.25
C ASP A 9 11.90 11.72 17.19
N LEU A 10 12.19 12.78 17.96
CA LEU A 10 13.33 12.88 18.87
C LEU A 10 12.95 12.96 20.36
N GLU A 11 11.71 12.59 20.72
CA GLU A 11 11.29 12.54 22.13
C GLU A 11 12.15 11.55 22.94
N CYS A 12 12.62 10.48 22.29
CA CYS A 12 13.48 9.46 22.89
C CYS A 12 14.81 10.00 23.46
N LEU A 13 15.19 11.24 23.13
CA LEU A 13 16.34 11.92 23.72
C LEU A 13 16.12 12.25 25.21
N PHE A 14 14.87 12.44 25.64
CA PHE A 14 14.55 12.61 27.07
C PHE A 14 14.77 11.31 27.86
N ASP A 15 14.45 10.14 27.28
CA ASP A 15 14.75 8.86 27.92
C ASP A 15 16.26 8.70 28.14
N VAL A 16 17.06 9.04 27.13
CA VAL A 16 18.54 8.99 27.24
C VAL A 16 19.01 9.89 28.37
N PHE A 17 18.46 11.10 28.48
CA PHE A 17 18.77 12.00 29.59
C PHE A 17 18.43 11.39 30.96
N MET A 18 17.23 10.82 31.11
CA MET A 18 16.80 10.20 32.36
C MET A 18 17.66 8.99 32.74
N ASP A 19 18.06 8.18 31.77
CA ASP A 19 18.92 7.02 31.99
C ASP A 19 20.33 7.42 32.41
N VAL A 20 20.88 8.49 31.82
CA VAL A 20 22.16 9.08 32.23
C VAL A 20 22.08 9.53 33.68
N VAL A 21 21.06 10.31 34.07
CA VAL A 21 20.92 10.83 35.44
C VAL A 21 20.83 9.70 36.47
N LYS A 22 20.09 8.62 36.17
CA LYS A 22 19.94 7.47 37.07
C LYS A 22 21.23 6.66 37.22
N THR A 23 22.02 6.56 36.16
CA THR A 23 23.15 5.62 36.08
C THR A 23 24.49 6.28 36.40
N TYR A 24 24.60 7.61 36.24
CA TYR A 24 25.83 8.36 36.49
C TYR A 24 26.42 8.18 37.91
N PRO A 25 25.61 8.02 38.99
CA PRO A 25 26.15 7.77 40.33
C PRO A 25 26.89 6.43 40.49
N THR A 26 26.59 5.43 39.63
CA THR A 26 27.11 4.06 39.77
C THR A 26 28.12 3.67 38.68
N SER A 27 28.15 4.39 37.55
CA SER A 27 29.08 4.16 36.46
C SER A 27 29.39 5.46 35.72
N GLN A 28 30.64 5.65 35.29
CA GLN A 28 30.96 6.73 34.35
C GLN A 28 30.43 6.37 32.96
N ILE A 29 29.49 7.18 32.48
CA ILE A 29 28.82 6.96 31.20
C ILE A 29 29.15 8.10 30.25
N ASN A 30 29.39 7.76 28.99
CA ASN A 30 29.52 8.74 27.92
C ASN A 30 28.15 8.99 27.27
N VAL A 31 27.62 10.19 27.44
CA VAL A 31 26.33 10.60 26.88
C VAL A 31 26.33 10.51 25.35
N LYS A 32 27.44 10.88 24.70
CA LYS A 32 27.57 10.80 23.23
C LYS A 32 27.42 9.36 22.75
N ASP A 33 27.97 8.39 23.47
CA ASP A 33 27.87 6.98 23.10
C ASP A 33 26.45 6.45 23.29
N MET A 34 25.74 6.88 24.35
CA MET A 34 24.34 6.53 24.55
C MET A 34 23.42 7.10 23.46
N LEU A 35 23.60 8.39 23.12
CA LEU A 35 22.90 9.05 22.03
C LEU A 35 23.14 8.32 20.70
N THR A 36 24.41 8.06 20.38
CA THR A 36 24.78 7.35 19.16
C THR A 36 24.15 5.96 19.13
N ARG A 37 24.17 5.22 20.25
CA ARG A 37 23.55 3.89 20.33
C ARG A 37 22.03 3.93 20.16
N LYS A 38 21.35 4.91 20.77
CA LYS A 38 19.89 5.07 20.70
C LYS A 38 19.42 5.43 19.29
N LEU A 39 20.15 6.30 18.61
CA LEU A 39 19.80 6.80 17.27
C LEU A 39 20.34 5.94 16.13
N LYS A 40 21.27 5.03 16.41
CA LYS A 40 21.84 4.17 15.39
C LYS A 40 20.82 3.13 14.92
N TYR A 41 20.61 3.08 13.61
CA TYR A 41 19.90 1.97 12.97
C TYR A 41 20.67 0.66 13.18
N ASN A 42 20.03 -0.29 13.86
CA ASN A 42 20.61 -1.59 14.20
C ASN A 42 20.02 -2.74 13.36
N GLY A 43 19.10 -2.45 12.43
CA GLY A 43 18.55 -3.43 11.52
C GLY A 43 19.56 -3.86 10.46
N LYS A 44 19.33 -5.04 9.86
CA LYS A 44 19.99 -5.39 8.60
C LYS A 44 19.22 -4.68 7.49
N PRO A 45 19.82 -3.74 6.75
CA PRO A 45 19.12 -3.14 5.63
C PRO A 45 18.77 -4.26 4.66
N VAL A 46 17.49 -4.37 4.31
CA VAL A 46 17.05 -5.22 3.21
C VAL A 46 17.47 -4.49 1.94
N ALA A 47 18.76 -4.53 1.61
CA ALA A 47 19.25 -4.02 0.35
C ALA A 47 19.07 -5.13 -0.69
N PRO A 48 18.00 -5.12 -1.51
CA PRO A 48 17.94 -6.05 -2.62
C PRO A 48 19.16 -5.76 -3.51
N THR A 49 19.89 -6.81 -3.89
CA THR A 49 20.77 -6.73 -5.06
C THR A 49 19.93 -6.21 -6.23
N MET A 50 20.22 -4.98 -6.67
CA MET A 50 19.45 -4.33 -7.72
C MET A 50 19.50 -5.18 -8.99
N PRO A 51 18.34 -5.62 -9.51
CA PRO A 51 18.32 -6.45 -10.70
C PRO A 51 18.69 -5.60 -11.92
N LYS A 52 19.34 -6.23 -12.90
CA LYS A 52 19.69 -5.57 -14.17
C LYS A 52 18.47 -5.26 -15.05
N LYS A 53 17.35 -5.95 -14.82
CA LYS A 53 16.10 -5.81 -15.57
C LYS A 53 14.91 -5.85 -14.63
N VAL A 54 14.01 -4.87 -14.75
CA VAL A 54 12.79 -4.73 -13.95
C VAL A 54 11.57 -4.70 -14.86
N LEU A 55 10.53 -5.45 -14.46
CA LEU A 55 9.19 -5.37 -15.05
C LEU A 55 8.33 -4.40 -14.24
N LEU A 56 7.69 -3.46 -14.91
CA LEU A 56 6.65 -2.60 -14.35
C LEU A 56 5.29 -3.07 -14.89
N ILE A 57 4.33 -3.23 -13.98
CA ILE A 57 2.93 -3.49 -14.34
C ILE A 57 2.18 -2.17 -14.28
N GLY A 58 1.69 -1.70 -15.44
CA GLY A 58 0.93 -0.46 -15.53
C GLY A 58 -0.49 -0.58 -14.97
N SER A 59 -1.29 0.49 -15.09
CA SER A 59 -2.67 0.55 -14.60
C SER A 59 -3.71 0.06 -15.60
N GLY A 60 -3.36 -0.03 -16.88
CA GLY A 60 -4.32 -0.35 -17.94
C GLY A 60 -5.14 0.86 -18.37
N GLY A 61 -6.33 0.60 -18.89
CA GLY A 61 -7.24 1.66 -19.37
C GLY A 61 -7.67 2.58 -18.23
N LEU A 62 -7.92 3.85 -18.56
CA LEU A 62 -8.40 4.83 -17.58
C LEU A 62 -9.84 4.50 -17.17
N SER A 63 -10.09 4.51 -15.87
CA SER A 63 -11.43 4.35 -15.28
C SER A 63 -11.64 5.35 -14.15
N ILE A 64 -12.89 5.60 -13.78
CA ILE A 64 -13.20 6.41 -12.59
C ILE A 64 -12.55 5.76 -11.37
N GLY A 65 -11.78 6.53 -10.59
CA GLY A 65 -11.03 6.04 -9.42
C GLY A 65 -9.67 5.39 -9.74
N GLN A 66 -9.29 5.29 -11.02
CA GLN A 66 -7.96 4.85 -11.44
C GLN A 66 -7.60 5.52 -12.77
N ALA A 67 -6.93 6.67 -12.72
CA ALA A 67 -6.74 7.55 -13.86
C ALA A 67 -5.26 7.79 -14.20
N GLY A 68 -4.92 9.02 -14.60
CA GLY A 68 -3.62 9.40 -15.14
C GLY A 68 -2.49 9.49 -14.11
N GLU A 69 -2.81 9.43 -12.82
CA GLU A 69 -1.83 9.41 -11.73
C GLU A 69 -0.85 8.24 -11.83
N PHE A 70 -1.29 7.11 -12.40
CA PHE A 70 -0.45 5.93 -12.65
C PHE A 70 0.39 6.05 -13.92
N ASP A 71 -0.02 6.89 -14.88
CA ASP A 71 0.83 7.27 -16.00
C ASP A 71 1.99 8.15 -15.54
N TYR A 72 1.67 9.15 -14.73
CA TYR A 72 2.67 10.01 -14.11
C TYR A 72 3.66 9.22 -13.24
N SER A 73 3.16 8.46 -12.27
CA SER A 73 4.01 7.73 -11.32
C SER A 73 4.81 6.60 -11.98
N GLY A 74 4.20 5.84 -12.90
CA GLY A 74 4.90 4.83 -13.71
C GLY A 74 6.01 5.43 -14.57
N SER A 75 5.80 6.61 -15.15
CA SER A 75 6.83 7.33 -15.92
C SER A 75 8.00 7.77 -15.03
N GLN A 76 7.72 8.25 -13.81
CA GLN A 76 8.78 8.60 -12.84
C GLN A 76 9.57 7.37 -12.42
N ALA A 77 8.91 6.23 -12.18
CA ALA A 77 9.57 4.98 -11.83
C ALA A 77 10.52 4.50 -12.94
N ILE A 78 10.08 4.55 -14.20
CA ILE A 78 10.92 4.21 -15.36
C ILE A 78 12.14 5.14 -15.45
N LYS A 79 11.93 6.45 -15.25
CA LYS A 79 13.01 7.44 -15.25
C LYS A 79 14.06 7.13 -14.17
N ALA A 80 13.63 6.90 -12.93
CA ALA A 80 14.52 6.57 -11.82
C ALA A 80 15.34 5.29 -12.10
N LEU A 81 14.69 4.22 -12.58
CA LEU A 81 15.38 2.97 -12.95
C LEU A 81 16.41 3.19 -14.07
N LYS A 82 16.12 4.06 -15.04
CA LYS A 82 17.06 4.40 -16.11
C LYS A 82 18.27 5.17 -15.63
N GLU A 83 18.09 6.11 -14.70
CA GLU A 83 19.21 6.84 -14.07
C GLU A 83 20.18 5.88 -13.36
N ASP A 84 19.66 4.78 -12.81
CA ASP A 84 20.43 3.69 -12.20
C ASP A 84 20.91 2.60 -13.18
N ASN A 85 20.79 2.83 -14.50
CA ASN A 85 21.19 1.88 -15.56
C ASN A 85 20.49 0.52 -15.49
N ILE A 86 19.23 0.50 -15.03
CA ILE A 86 18.40 -0.71 -14.96
C ILE A 86 17.52 -0.79 -16.20
N GLN A 87 17.53 -1.95 -16.87
CA GLN A 87 16.69 -2.19 -18.04
C GLN A 87 15.22 -2.29 -17.63
N THR A 88 14.36 -1.56 -18.31
CA THR A 88 12.93 -1.43 -18.00
C THR A 88 12.06 -2.14 -19.03
N VAL A 89 11.20 -3.03 -18.55
CA VAL A 89 10.10 -3.63 -19.33
C VAL A 89 8.80 -3.13 -18.75
N LEU A 90 7.94 -2.55 -19.57
CA LEU A 90 6.59 -2.14 -19.18
C LEU A 90 5.56 -3.06 -19.84
N ILE A 91 4.57 -3.52 -19.07
CA ILE A 91 3.33 -4.08 -19.61
C ILE A 91 2.17 -3.14 -19.28
N ASN A 92 1.54 -2.58 -20.31
CA ASN A 92 0.36 -1.72 -20.16
C ASN A 92 -0.42 -1.68 -21.49
N PRO A 93 -1.72 -2.09 -21.51
CA PRO A 93 -2.52 -2.06 -22.74
C PRO A 93 -2.95 -0.65 -23.15
N ASN A 94 -2.81 0.37 -22.29
CA ASN A 94 -3.27 1.72 -22.57
C ASN A 94 -2.26 2.51 -23.42
N ILE A 95 -2.52 2.54 -24.73
CA ILE A 95 -1.72 3.25 -25.73
C ILE A 95 -1.71 4.77 -25.60
N ALA A 96 -2.61 5.36 -24.81
CA ALA A 96 -2.76 6.80 -24.67
C ALA A 96 -1.96 7.39 -23.50
N THR A 97 -0.87 6.72 -23.09
CA THR A 97 -0.09 7.06 -21.89
C THR A 97 1.34 7.46 -22.24
N VAL A 98 1.90 8.41 -21.47
CA VAL A 98 3.30 8.82 -21.61
C VAL A 98 4.24 7.66 -21.28
N GLN A 99 3.91 6.83 -20.29
CA GLN A 99 4.70 5.65 -19.89
C GLN A 99 4.94 4.66 -21.06
N THR A 100 4.03 4.59 -22.03
CA THR A 100 4.15 3.71 -23.21
C THR A 100 4.79 4.38 -24.43
N SER A 101 5.23 5.63 -24.29
CA SER A 101 5.89 6.38 -25.37
C SER A 101 7.24 5.75 -25.74
N LYS A 102 7.55 5.79 -27.04
CA LYS A 102 8.80 5.23 -27.58
C LYS A 102 10.02 5.88 -26.90
N GLY A 103 10.90 5.04 -26.36
CA GLY A 103 12.15 5.47 -25.74
C GLY A 103 12.04 5.75 -24.24
N LEU A 104 10.83 5.78 -23.66
CA LEU A 104 10.71 5.94 -22.20
C LEU A 104 11.02 4.66 -21.46
N ALA A 105 10.35 3.53 -21.74
CA ALA A 105 10.82 2.21 -21.33
C ALA A 105 11.68 1.57 -22.44
N ASP A 106 12.55 0.61 -22.09
CA ASP A 106 13.37 -0.10 -23.08
C ASP A 106 12.53 -1.06 -23.92
N LYS A 107 11.49 -1.64 -23.32
CA LYS A 107 10.51 -2.47 -24.02
C LYS A 107 9.11 -2.28 -23.44
N VAL A 108 8.12 -2.18 -24.33
CA VAL A 108 6.71 -2.02 -23.97
C VAL A 108 5.88 -3.17 -24.54
N TYR A 109 5.02 -3.75 -23.72
CA TYR A 109 4.05 -4.77 -24.08
C TYR A 109 2.63 -4.22 -23.95
N PHE A 110 1.94 -4.10 -25.09
CA PHE A 110 0.52 -3.74 -25.14
C PHE A 110 -0.33 -5.01 -25.00
N LEU A 111 -0.34 -5.58 -23.79
CA LEU A 111 -1.06 -6.81 -23.48
C LEU A 111 -2.02 -6.59 -22.29
N PRO A 112 -3.12 -7.37 -22.20
CA PRO A 112 -4.03 -7.30 -21.05
C PRO A 112 -3.31 -7.61 -19.73
N LEU A 113 -3.64 -6.86 -18.68
CA LEU A 113 -3.07 -7.00 -17.33
C LEU A 113 -3.74 -8.12 -16.54
N VAL A 114 -3.65 -9.35 -17.06
CA VAL A 114 -4.11 -10.55 -16.38
C VAL A 114 -2.97 -11.54 -16.21
N PRO A 115 -2.99 -12.41 -15.16
CA PRO A 115 -1.85 -13.25 -14.79
C PRO A 115 -1.25 -14.04 -15.94
N LYS A 116 -2.09 -14.61 -16.81
CA LYS A 116 -1.66 -15.37 -17.99
C LYS A 116 -0.71 -14.59 -18.91
N TYR A 117 -1.02 -13.33 -19.23
CA TYR A 117 -0.18 -12.53 -20.14
C TYR A 117 1.04 -11.96 -19.43
N VAL A 118 0.89 -11.55 -18.17
CA VAL A 118 2.03 -11.07 -17.38
C VAL A 118 3.05 -12.19 -17.16
N GLU A 119 2.61 -13.42 -16.87
CA GLU A 119 3.51 -14.59 -16.79
C GLU A 119 4.25 -14.82 -18.12
N GLN A 120 3.58 -14.66 -19.27
CA GLN A 120 4.25 -14.80 -20.57
C GLN A 120 5.36 -13.77 -20.77
N VAL A 121 5.13 -12.52 -20.33
CA VAL A 121 6.16 -11.47 -20.34
C VAL A 121 7.30 -11.82 -19.39
N ILE A 122 7.02 -12.23 -18.16
CA ILE A 122 8.04 -12.67 -17.18
C ILE A 122 8.87 -13.83 -17.76
N ARG A 123 8.22 -14.82 -18.37
CA ARG A 123 8.88 -15.97 -18.98
C ARG A 123 9.81 -15.58 -20.13
N SER A 124 9.38 -14.64 -20.97
CA SER A 124 10.13 -14.16 -22.13
C SER A 124 11.28 -13.24 -21.73
N GLU A 125 11.04 -12.31 -20.81
CA GLU A 125 11.97 -11.24 -20.47
C GLU A 125 12.92 -11.61 -19.33
N ARG A 126 12.55 -12.58 -18.48
CA ARG A 126 13.29 -13.00 -17.29
C ARG A 126 13.74 -11.79 -16.45
N PRO A 127 12.82 -10.90 -16.02
CA PRO A 127 13.17 -9.77 -15.18
C PRO A 127 13.63 -10.27 -13.80
N GLY A 128 14.70 -9.68 -13.28
CA GLY A 128 15.19 -10.00 -11.94
C GLY A 128 14.34 -9.37 -10.83
N GLY A 129 13.56 -8.34 -11.17
CA GLY A 129 12.56 -7.78 -10.27
C GLY A 129 11.30 -7.25 -10.93
N VAL A 130 10.26 -7.04 -10.13
CA VAL A 130 8.96 -6.52 -10.55
C VAL A 130 8.51 -5.40 -9.60
N LEU A 131 7.91 -4.35 -10.17
CA LEU A 131 7.26 -3.28 -9.42
C LEU A 131 5.75 -3.34 -9.64
N LEU A 132 5.00 -3.47 -8.54
CA LEU A 132 3.54 -3.62 -8.53
C LEU A 132 2.81 -2.32 -8.13
N THR A 133 3.51 -1.40 -7.45
CA THR A 133 2.94 -0.23 -6.77
C THR A 133 2.65 0.97 -7.68
N PHE A 134 2.93 0.87 -8.98
CA PHE A 134 2.71 1.96 -9.96
C PHE A 134 1.54 1.69 -10.91
N GLY A 135 0.79 0.60 -10.71
CA GLY A 135 -0.30 0.17 -11.59
C GLY A 135 -1.69 0.27 -10.96
N GLY A 136 -1.86 0.99 -9.85
CA GLY A 136 -3.12 1.04 -9.10
C GLY A 136 -3.62 -0.35 -8.69
N GLN A 137 -4.93 -0.48 -8.45
CA GLN A 137 -5.52 -1.77 -8.05
C GLN A 137 -5.32 -2.85 -9.12
N THR A 138 -5.30 -2.46 -10.40
CA THR A 138 -5.13 -3.43 -11.50
C THR A 138 -3.77 -4.12 -11.41
N GLY A 139 -2.70 -3.34 -11.20
CA GLY A 139 -1.35 -3.88 -11.01
C GLY A 139 -1.22 -4.70 -9.73
N LEU A 140 -1.78 -4.21 -8.62
CA LEU A 140 -1.74 -4.89 -7.32
C LEU A 140 -2.48 -6.24 -7.36
N ASN A 141 -3.73 -6.27 -7.82
CA ASN A 141 -4.53 -7.49 -7.92
C ASN A 141 -3.85 -8.53 -8.83
N CYS A 142 -3.31 -8.10 -9.97
CA CYS A 142 -2.59 -8.99 -10.87
C CYS A 142 -1.33 -9.55 -10.20
N GLY A 143 -0.58 -8.71 -9.47
CA GLY A 143 0.59 -9.12 -8.69
C GLY A 143 0.26 -10.14 -7.61
N VAL A 144 -0.77 -9.89 -6.80
CA VAL A 144 -1.22 -10.82 -5.75
C VAL A 144 -1.61 -12.18 -6.33
N GLU A 145 -2.30 -12.19 -7.47
CA GLU A 145 -2.68 -13.45 -8.11
C GLU A 145 -1.47 -14.20 -8.69
N LEU A 146 -0.49 -13.49 -9.26
CA LEU A 146 0.76 -14.09 -9.73
C LEU A 146 1.58 -14.73 -8.60
N GLU A 147 1.61 -14.10 -7.42
CA GLU A 147 2.24 -14.65 -6.22
C GLU A 147 1.52 -15.90 -5.74
N ARG A 148 0.18 -15.88 -5.67
CA ARG A 148 -0.63 -17.05 -5.32
C ARG A 148 -0.40 -18.24 -6.26
N LEU A 149 -0.17 -17.95 -7.54
CA LEU A 149 0.17 -18.95 -8.56
C LEU A 149 1.64 -19.40 -8.51
N GLY A 150 2.45 -18.84 -7.61
CA GLY A 150 3.88 -19.16 -7.47
C GLY A 150 4.74 -18.70 -8.65
N VAL A 151 4.26 -17.74 -9.45
CA VAL A 151 4.93 -17.32 -10.68
C VAL A 151 6.26 -16.62 -10.37
N PHE A 152 6.28 -15.73 -9.39
CA PHE A 152 7.49 -14.98 -9.06
C PHE A 152 8.62 -15.91 -8.58
N GLU A 153 8.31 -16.86 -7.70
CA GLU A 153 9.26 -17.90 -7.28
C GLU A 153 9.73 -18.77 -8.46
N LYS A 154 8.79 -19.28 -9.27
CA LYS A 154 9.07 -20.14 -10.44
C LYS A 154 10.07 -19.53 -11.43
N TYR A 155 10.05 -18.21 -11.61
CA TYR A 155 10.95 -17.51 -12.54
C TYR A 155 12.09 -16.76 -11.84
N GLY A 156 12.21 -16.85 -10.50
CA GLY A 156 13.23 -16.14 -9.72
C GLY A 156 13.11 -14.62 -9.79
N CYS A 157 11.89 -14.10 -9.93
CA CYS A 157 11.60 -12.68 -10.03
C CYS A 157 11.28 -12.12 -8.64
N LYS A 158 12.02 -11.09 -8.20
CA LYS A 158 11.82 -10.50 -6.87
C LYS A 158 10.86 -9.31 -6.92
N ILE A 159 9.98 -9.21 -5.95
CA ILE A 159 9.15 -8.02 -5.79
C ILE A 159 10.01 -6.92 -5.18
N LEU A 160 10.02 -5.75 -5.83
CA LEU A 160 10.78 -4.58 -5.42
C LEU A 160 9.85 -3.58 -4.72
N GLY A 161 10.39 -2.83 -3.76
CA GLY A 161 9.62 -1.89 -2.95
C GLY A 161 8.87 -2.60 -1.82
N THR A 162 7.60 -2.28 -1.64
CA THR A 162 6.75 -2.86 -0.60
C THR A 162 6.63 -4.38 -0.79
N PRO A 163 6.94 -5.19 0.24
CA PRO A 163 6.73 -6.63 0.18
C PRO A 163 5.29 -6.99 -0.15
N ILE A 164 5.09 -8.03 -0.96
CA ILE A 164 3.74 -8.44 -1.36
C ILE A 164 2.85 -8.86 -0.20
N GLN A 165 3.43 -9.44 0.85
CA GLN A 165 2.67 -9.75 2.06
C GLN A 165 2.10 -8.47 2.69
N ALA A 166 2.88 -7.39 2.77
CA ALA A 166 2.38 -6.12 3.28
C ALA A 166 1.27 -5.55 2.40
N ILE A 167 1.36 -5.69 1.08
CA ILE A 167 0.28 -5.32 0.15
C ILE A 167 -1.00 -6.12 0.48
N ILE A 168 -0.89 -7.45 0.62
CA ILE A 168 -2.02 -8.33 0.96
C ILE A 168 -2.63 -7.93 2.31
N ASP A 169 -1.79 -7.71 3.32
CA ASP A 169 -2.21 -7.36 4.68
C ASP A 169 -2.93 -6.00 4.74
N THR A 170 -2.54 -5.04 3.89
CA THR A 170 -3.20 -3.72 3.82
C THR A 170 -4.50 -3.72 3.01
N GLU A 171 -4.62 -4.61 2.03
CA GLU A 171 -5.82 -4.72 1.18
C GLU A 171 -6.93 -5.52 1.88
N ASP A 172 -6.58 -6.51 2.70
CA ASP A 172 -7.53 -7.23 3.54
C ASP A 172 -7.86 -6.41 4.80
N ARG A 173 -9.09 -5.91 4.88
CA ARG A 173 -9.53 -5.04 6.00
C ARG A 173 -9.50 -5.73 7.36
N LYS A 174 -9.70 -7.04 7.42
CA LYS A 174 -9.64 -7.77 8.69
C LYS A 174 -8.20 -7.86 9.16
N VAL A 175 -7.29 -8.27 8.28
CA VAL A 175 -5.85 -8.34 8.58
C VAL A 175 -5.32 -6.96 8.94
N PHE A 176 -5.68 -5.92 8.17
CA PHE A 176 -5.31 -4.54 8.47
C PHE A 176 -5.77 -4.10 9.87
N SER A 177 -7.03 -4.36 10.23
CA SER A 177 -7.56 -4.05 11.57
C SER A 177 -6.78 -4.76 12.68
N GLU A 178 -6.44 -6.03 12.47
CA GLU A 178 -5.65 -6.83 13.42
C GLU A 178 -4.22 -6.30 13.56
N GLU A 179 -3.55 -5.90 12.48
CA GLU A 179 -2.21 -5.31 12.52
C GLU A 179 -2.19 -3.94 13.23
N ILE A 180 -3.19 -3.10 12.98
CA ILE A 180 -3.33 -1.79 13.65
C ILE A 180 -3.61 -1.97 15.15
N ALA A 181 -4.42 -2.97 15.54
CA ALA A 181 -4.69 -3.26 16.94
C ALA A 181 -3.42 -3.75 17.70
N LYS A 182 -2.49 -4.44 17.04
CA LYS A 182 -1.23 -4.90 17.66
C LYS A 182 -0.35 -3.75 18.14
N ILE A 183 -0.42 -2.59 17.50
CA ILE A 183 0.32 -1.38 17.91
C ILE A 183 -0.49 -0.46 18.84
N GLY A 184 -1.68 -0.88 19.27
CA GLY A 184 -2.55 -0.13 20.18
C GLY A 184 -3.38 0.97 19.49
N GLU A 185 -3.35 1.03 18.17
CA GLU A 185 -4.11 1.99 17.38
C GLU A 185 -5.53 1.47 17.09
N LYS A 186 -6.40 2.38 16.64
CA LYS A 186 -7.84 2.10 16.49
C LYS A 186 -8.30 2.31 15.05
N VAL A 187 -9.10 1.38 14.55
CA VAL A 187 -9.88 1.53 13.33
C VAL A 187 -11.36 1.70 13.66
N ALA A 188 -12.13 2.23 12.72
CA ALA A 188 -13.58 2.26 12.84
C ALA A 188 -14.12 0.83 13.02
N PRO A 189 -15.08 0.61 13.95
CA PRO A 189 -15.74 -0.68 14.08
C PRO A 189 -16.34 -1.11 12.74
N SER A 190 -15.96 -2.29 12.28
CA SER A 190 -16.34 -2.78 10.96
C SER A 190 -16.53 -4.30 10.95
N MET A 191 -17.34 -4.78 10.00
CA MET A 191 -17.63 -6.19 9.82
C MET A 191 -17.66 -6.52 8.32
N ALA A 192 -17.07 -7.67 7.96
CA ALA A 192 -17.16 -8.21 6.62
C ALA A 192 -18.47 -8.99 6.43
N ALA A 193 -19.08 -8.86 5.26
CA ALA A 193 -20.27 -9.57 4.85
C ALA A 193 -20.11 -10.11 3.43
N HIS A 194 -20.51 -11.37 3.21
CA HIS A 194 -20.48 -12.05 1.91
C HIS A 194 -21.87 -12.21 1.30
N SER A 195 -22.90 -11.80 2.03
CA SER A 195 -24.29 -11.81 1.57
C SER A 195 -25.02 -10.55 2.02
N VAL A 196 -26.12 -10.24 1.35
CA VAL A 196 -27.00 -9.14 1.75
C VAL A 196 -27.50 -9.34 3.18
N GLN A 197 -27.79 -10.58 3.57
CA GLN A 197 -28.28 -10.90 4.90
C GLN A 197 -27.22 -10.61 5.98
N GLU A 198 -25.98 -11.07 5.77
CA GLU A 198 -24.85 -10.76 6.67
C GLU A 198 -24.60 -9.26 6.79
N ALA A 199 -24.75 -8.50 5.70
CA ALA A 199 -24.58 -7.05 5.73
C ALA A 199 -25.63 -6.37 6.63
N LEU A 200 -26.88 -6.84 6.58
CA LEU A 200 -27.95 -6.32 7.44
C LEU A 200 -27.72 -6.68 8.91
N GLU A 201 -27.28 -7.90 9.20
CA GLU A 201 -26.93 -8.35 10.55
C GLU A 201 -25.75 -7.57 11.13
N ALA A 202 -24.73 -7.29 10.32
CA ALA A 202 -23.61 -6.44 10.69
C ALA A 202 -24.07 -5.02 11.06
N ALA A 203 -25.00 -4.45 10.29
CA ALA A 203 -25.52 -3.11 10.59
C ALA A 203 -26.43 -3.08 11.83
N GLU A 204 -27.11 -4.17 12.17
CA GLU A 204 -27.85 -4.30 13.44
C GLU A 204 -26.88 -4.27 14.64
N GLN A 205 -25.71 -4.90 14.53
CA GLN A 205 -24.67 -4.86 15.57
C GLN A 205 -23.98 -3.50 15.68
N LEU A 206 -23.62 -2.89 14.54
CA LEU A 206 -22.93 -1.60 14.49
C LEU A 206 -23.85 -0.40 14.77
N SER A 207 -25.17 -0.61 14.60
CA SER A 207 -26.21 0.42 14.60
C SER A 207 -26.05 1.45 13.46
N TYR A 208 -27.16 1.82 12.84
CA TYR A 208 -27.19 2.88 11.82
C TYR A 208 -26.81 4.26 12.40
N PRO A 209 -26.32 5.20 11.56
CA PRO A 209 -25.94 5.00 10.16
C PRO A 209 -24.65 4.19 10.00
N VAL A 210 -24.54 3.47 8.89
CA VAL A 210 -23.36 2.68 8.50
C VAL A 210 -22.85 3.09 7.12
N MET A 211 -21.59 2.76 6.83
CA MET A 211 -20.99 2.89 5.51
C MET A 211 -20.74 1.50 4.95
N ALA A 212 -21.24 1.22 3.74
CA ALA A 212 -20.96 0.00 3.01
C ALA A 212 -19.85 0.26 1.99
N ARG A 213 -18.83 -0.60 1.91
CA ARG A 213 -17.71 -0.49 0.95
C ARG A 213 -17.38 -1.84 0.35
N ALA A 214 -17.29 -1.92 -0.98
CA ALA A 214 -16.85 -3.14 -1.65
C ALA A 214 -15.35 -3.40 -1.34
N ALA A 215 -14.98 -4.67 -1.12
CA ALA A 215 -13.57 -5.04 -0.96
C ALA A 215 -12.84 -5.04 -2.32
N PHE A 216 -11.52 -4.85 -2.30
CA PHE A 216 -10.61 -4.84 -3.47
C PHE A 216 -10.99 -3.83 -4.57
N SER A 217 -11.64 -2.72 -4.21
CA SER A 217 -12.01 -1.64 -5.12
C SER A 217 -11.40 -0.30 -4.70
N LEU A 218 -11.14 0.57 -5.69
CA LEU A 218 -10.70 1.94 -5.50
C LEU A 218 -11.81 2.93 -5.90
N GLY A 219 -11.70 4.17 -5.42
CA GLY A 219 -12.58 5.28 -5.83
C GLY A 219 -14.04 5.16 -5.38
N GLY A 220 -14.32 4.35 -4.35
CA GLY A 220 -15.67 4.21 -3.80
C GLY A 220 -16.65 3.44 -4.68
N LEU A 221 -16.18 2.66 -5.65
CA LEU A 221 -17.05 1.83 -6.50
C LEU A 221 -17.88 0.87 -5.65
N GLY A 222 -19.21 1.00 -5.73
CA GLY A 222 -20.15 0.19 -4.93
C GLY A 222 -20.19 0.56 -3.44
N SER A 223 -19.63 1.71 -3.06
CA SER A 223 -19.64 2.20 -1.68
C SER A 223 -20.73 3.24 -1.45
N GLY A 224 -21.25 3.34 -0.23
CA GLY A 224 -22.26 4.33 0.13
C GLY A 224 -22.65 4.31 1.60
N PHE A 225 -23.35 5.36 2.04
CA PHE A 225 -23.92 5.43 3.39
C PHE A 225 -25.35 4.91 3.40
N ALA A 226 -25.70 4.18 4.45
CA ALA A 226 -27.06 3.75 4.74
C ALA A 226 -27.48 4.23 6.13
N ASN A 227 -28.65 4.86 6.20
CA ASN A 227 -29.26 5.30 7.45
C ASN A 227 -30.28 4.28 7.99
N ASN A 228 -30.67 3.29 7.17
CA ASN A 228 -31.66 2.28 7.50
C ASN A 228 -31.41 0.99 6.69
N LYS A 229 -32.21 -0.03 6.99
CA LYS A 229 -32.14 -1.38 6.43
C LYS A 229 -32.40 -1.40 4.92
N GLU A 230 -33.34 -0.58 4.46
CA GLU A 230 -33.76 -0.50 3.06
C GLU A 230 -32.65 0.08 2.18
N GLU A 231 -32.04 1.18 2.62
CA GLU A 231 -30.88 1.80 1.96
C GLU A 231 -29.69 0.83 1.91
N LEU A 232 -29.38 0.16 3.02
CA LEU A 232 -28.27 -0.79 3.06
C LEU A 232 -28.50 -1.98 2.13
N LYS A 233 -29.72 -2.51 2.09
CA LYS A 233 -30.06 -3.64 1.21
C LYS A 233 -29.83 -3.29 -0.26
N ALA A 234 -30.23 -2.09 -0.68
CA ALA A 234 -30.02 -1.62 -2.06
C ALA A 234 -28.52 -1.51 -2.39
N LEU A 235 -27.73 -0.91 -1.50
CA LEU A 235 -26.28 -0.80 -1.66
C LEU A 235 -25.60 -2.17 -1.71
N ALA A 236 -25.97 -3.09 -0.81
CA ALA A 236 -25.37 -4.41 -0.72
C ALA A 236 -25.61 -5.25 -1.99
N VAL A 237 -26.82 -5.20 -2.56
CA VAL A 237 -27.13 -5.89 -3.82
C VAL A 237 -26.26 -5.38 -4.96
N GLN A 238 -26.10 -4.06 -5.06
CA GLN A 238 -25.28 -3.45 -6.10
C GLN A 238 -23.79 -3.78 -5.94
N ALA A 239 -23.28 -3.69 -4.71
CA ALA A 239 -21.86 -3.95 -4.43
C ALA A 239 -21.48 -5.42 -4.65
N LEU A 240 -22.32 -6.35 -4.19
CA LEU A 240 -22.06 -7.80 -4.31
C LEU A 240 -22.19 -8.32 -5.75
N ALA A 241 -22.75 -7.54 -6.67
CA ALA A 241 -22.72 -7.85 -8.10
C ALA A 241 -21.31 -7.73 -8.71
N HIS A 242 -20.42 -6.99 -8.06
CA HIS A 242 -19.08 -6.66 -8.56
C HIS A 242 -17.94 -7.06 -7.62
N SER A 243 -18.23 -7.38 -6.35
CA SER A 243 -17.26 -7.86 -5.38
C SER A 243 -17.82 -9.03 -4.58
N SER A 244 -16.97 -9.97 -4.17
CA SER A 244 -17.36 -11.13 -3.36
C SER A 244 -17.47 -10.81 -1.86
N GLN A 245 -17.18 -9.56 -1.47
CA GLN A 245 -17.15 -9.14 -0.08
C GLN A 245 -17.53 -7.66 0.04
N LEU A 246 -18.37 -7.37 1.03
CA LEU A 246 -18.78 -6.03 1.42
C LEU A 246 -18.31 -5.76 2.85
N ILE A 247 -17.80 -4.57 3.12
CA ILE A 247 -17.39 -4.13 4.45
C ILE A 247 -18.42 -3.13 4.94
N ILE A 248 -18.97 -3.39 6.12
CA ILE A 248 -19.91 -2.51 6.82
C ILE A 248 -19.15 -1.83 7.95
N ASP A 249 -18.98 -0.52 7.88
CA ASP A 249 -18.35 0.29 8.92
C ASP A 249 -19.37 1.10 9.69
N LYS A 250 -19.09 1.36 10.97
CA LYS A 250 -19.77 2.42 11.69
C LYS A 250 -19.52 3.75 10.99
N SER A 251 -20.59 4.48 10.68
CA SER A 251 -20.46 5.80 10.07
C SER A 251 -19.76 6.77 11.01
N LEU A 252 -18.69 7.39 10.52
CA LEU A 252 -17.99 8.52 11.15
C LEU A 252 -18.33 9.84 10.45
N LYS A 253 -19.48 9.90 9.77
CA LYS A 253 -19.91 11.10 9.02
C LYS A 253 -19.88 12.34 9.92
N GLY A 254 -19.24 13.40 9.43
CA GLY A 254 -19.07 14.67 10.14
C GLY A 254 -17.72 14.80 10.86
N TRP A 255 -16.91 13.75 10.89
CA TRP A 255 -15.52 13.84 11.32
C TRP A 255 -14.69 14.53 10.23
N LYS A 256 -13.57 15.14 10.66
CA LYS A 256 -12.54 15.59 9.72
C LYS A 256 -11.90 14.38 9.06
N GLU A 257 -11.70 14.45 7.76
CA GLU A 257 -10.93 13.48 6.99
C GLU A 257 -9.54 14.08 6.79
N VAL A 258 -8.49 13.32 7.09
CA VAL A 258 -7.11 13.78 6.98
C VAL A 258 -6.28 12.66 6.39
N GLU A 259 -5.48 12.99 5.38
CA GLU A 259 -4.63 12.06 4.66
C GLU A 259 -3.16 12.46 4.81
N TYR A 260 -2.27 11.46 4.80
CA TYR A 260 -0.83 11.66 4.87
C TYR A 260 -0.12 10.83 3.80
N GLU A 261 0.78 11.47 3.07
CA GLU A 261 1.69 10.80 2.14
C GLU A 261 2.99 10.46 2.87
N VAL A 262 3.25 9.16 3.03
CA VAL A 262 4.37 8.65 3.84
C VAL A 262 5.41 7.99 2.96
N VAL A 263 6.69 8.31 3.19
CA VAL A 263 7.83 7.63 2.55
C VAL A 263 8.68 6.97 3.62
N ARG A 264 9.00 5.68 3.43
CA ARG A 264 9.89 4.91 4.29
C ARG A 264 10.93 4.17 3.47
N ASP A 265 12.19 4.22 3.91
CA ASP A 265 13.31 3.57 3.24
C ASP A 265 13.77 2.26 3.91
N ALA A 266 14.76 1.59 3.31
CA ALA A 266 15.31 0.33 3.82
C ALA A 266 16.18 0.48 5.10
N TYR A 267 16.44 1.71 5.53
CA TYR A 267 17.17 2.06 6.76
C TYR A 267 16.23 2.52 7.87
N ASP A 268 14.92 2.30 7.68
CA ASP A 268 13.88 2.67 8.63
C ASP A 268 13.73 4.18 8.86
N ASN A 269 14.27 4.99 7.95
CA ASN A 269 13.92 6.41 7.91
C ASN A 269 12.48 6.53 7.41
N CYS A 270 11.65 7.30 8.09
CA CYS A 270 10.25 7.49 7.75
C CYS A 270 9.88 8.98 7.85
N ILE A 271 9.25 9.52 6.82
CA ILE A 271 8.82 10.93 6.77
C ILE A 271 7.41 11.05 6.19
N THR A 272 6.68 12.07 6.64
CA THR A 272 5.43 12.53 6.02
C THR A 272 5.76 13.64 5.03
N VAL A 273 5.58 13.38 3.73
CA VAL A 273 5.91 14.31 2.65
C VAL A 273 4.83 15.38 2.50
N CYS A 274 3.57 14.98 2.66
CA CYS A 274 2.41 15.85 2.52
C CYS A 274 1.33 15.41 3.50
N ASN A 275 0.48 16.35 3.89
CA ASN A 275 -0.78 16.09 4.58
C ASN A 275 -1.91 16.88 3.89
N MET A 276 -3.11 16.32 3.91
CA MET A 276 -4.30 16.92 3.29
C MET A 276 -5.46 16.80 4.28
N GLU A 277 -6.28 17.85 4.39
CA GLU A 277 -7.55 17.89 5.14
C GLU A 277 -8.67 18.28 4.18
#